data_AF-A0A3C1A5W3-F1
#
_entry.id   AF-A0A3C1A5W3-F1
#
_cell.length_a   1.000
_cell.length_b   1.000
_cell.length_c   1.000
_cell.angle_alpha   90.00
_cell.angle_beta   90.00
_cell.angle_gamma   90.00
#
_symmetry.space_group_name_H-M   'P 1'
#
loop_
_entity.id
_entity.type
_entity.pdbx_description
1 polymer ?
#
loop_
_entity_poly.entity_id
_entity_poly.type
_entity_poly.pdbx_seq_one_letter_code
_entity_poly.pdbx_strand_id
1 'polypeptide(L)'
;MKKFSFFSAVLAISMMFTAAVSADFPDMPSDEQAAKAITNAVSNGILSGYDDGLVRPDANITRAEMASIITRAFGASKEADISDFSDVPSDMWYHSAFSKAYAMGAFSGDDQKRMNPKNNITFQECFTILSQVFDLLPPYTVVRDNSATFSENTVFTPANSRLYDVSCLNKYADGSSVADWAKVFVAGVVANGGWDGDENGNLSPADYISRGQFAQVMDNIVKNYIDTPGTYTELPEGNTMIRCNDVILNGVSTESDIFISDSVEQGGIGINDITANRIVVRGCATETDEEENPVNDNFGIVLSGKFNAIRIIRPYISADVSGAKYSTLYSAEKTSVNLGIFEQ
;
A
#
# COMPACT_ATOMS: atom_id res chain seq x y z
N MET A 1 -5.15 62.75 -14.88
CA MET A 1 -4.47 61.91 -15.89
C MET A 1 -3.87 60.70 -15.18
N LYS A 2 -4.08 59.53 -15.79
CA LYS A 2 -3.80 58.17 -15.30
C LYS A 2 -2.33 57.94 -14.92
N LYS A 3 -2.09 56.99 -14.01
CA LYS A 3 -1.20 55.83 -14.25
C LYS A 3 -1.45 54.75 -13.20
N PHE A 4 -2.20 53.72 -13.62
CA PHE A 4 -2.27 52.41 -12.99
C PHE A 4 -0.90 51.74 -13.12
N SER A 5 -0.38 51.17 -12.03
CA SER A 5 0.75 50.23 -12.08
C SER A 5 0.24 48.82 -11.87
N PHE A 6 0.49 47.97 -12.86
CA PHE A 6 0.12 46.56 -12.92
C PHE A 6 0.82 45.75 -11.81
N PHE A 7 0.05 44.95 -11.07
CA PHE A 7 0.57 43.77 -10.37
C PHE A 7 0.87 42.71 -11.44
N SER A 8 2.15 42.38 -11.61
CA SER A 8 2.58 41.31 -12.50
C SER A 8 2.37 39.98 -11.80
N ALA A 9 1.40 39.20 -12.27
CA ALA A 9 1.27 37.79 -11.94
C ALA A 9 2.39 37.03 -12.67
N VAL A 10 3.36 36.50 -11.92
CA VAL A 10 4.35 35.56 -12.44
C VAL A 10 3.70 34.17 -12.41
N LEU A 11 3.14 33.75 -13.54
CA LEU A 11 2.72 32.37 -13.78
C LEU A 11 3.99 31.57 -14.14
N ALA A 12 4.58 30.91 -13.16
CA ALA A 12 5.66 29.97 -13.40
C ALA A 12 5.08 28.66 -13.95
N ILE A 13 5.01 28.53 -15.29
CA ILE A 13 4.86 27.22 -15.93
C ILE A 13 6.21 26.53 -15.84
N SER A 14 6.43 25.79 -14.75
CA SER A 14 7.59 24.91 -14.61
C SER A 14 7.30 23.61 -15.36
N MET A 15 7.56 23.60 -16.68
CA MET A 15 7.74 22.34 -17.41
C MET A 15 9.07 21.73 -16.96
N MET A 16 9.03 20.93 -15.91
CA MET A 16 10.10 20.00 -15.61
C MET A 16 10.04 18.88 -16.64
N PHE A 17 10.87 18.98 -17.66
CA PHE A 17 11.26 17.80 -18.44
C PHE A 17 12.27 17.03 -17.61
N THR A 18 11.81 16.10 -16.78
CA THR A 18 12.67 15.04 -16.27
C THR A 18 13.01 14.15 -17.46
N ALA A 19 14.24 14.24 -17.95
CA ALA A 19 14.80 13.19 -18.79
C ALA A 19 14.78 11.91 -17.95
N ALA A 20 13.88 10.98 -18.29
CA ALA A 20 13.89 9.65 -17.72
C ALA A 20 15.28 9.06 -18.02
N VAL A 21 16.00 8.67 -16.96
CA VAL A 21 17.12 7.74 -17.13
C VAL A 21 16.46 6.44 -17.58
N SER A 22 16.44 6.20 -18.90
CA SER A 22 16.23 4.85 -19.41
C SER A 22 17.32 4.00 -18.77
N ALA A 23 16.94 3.13 -17.85
CA ALA A 23 17.85 2.14 -17.35
C ALA A 23 18.08 1.15 -18.51
N ASP A 24 19.12 1.40 -19.30
CA ASP A 24 19.48 0.62 -20.49
C ASP A 24 20.04 -0.74 -20.05
N PHE A 25 19.19 -1.60 -19.49
CA PHE A 25 19.54 -2.98 -19.21
C PHE A 25 19.58 -3.78 -20.52
N PRO A 26 20.63 -4.56 -20.81
CA PRO A 26 20.70 -5.39 -22.02
C PRO A 26 19.61 -6.45 -22.13
N ASP A 27 18.99 -6.84 -21.01
CA ASP A 27 17.96 -7.86 -20.90
C ASP A 27 16.55 -7.28 -20.69
N MET A 28 16.30 -6.04 -21.12
CA MET A 28 14.94 -5.49 -21.14
C MET A 28 14.03 -6.31 -22.08
N PRO A 29 12.78 -6.59 -21.67
CA PRO A 29 11.84 -7.31 -22.52
C PRO A 29 11.47 -6.49 -23.75
N SER A 30 11.13 -7.17 -24.85
CA SER A 30 10.67 -6.51 -26.08
C SER A 30 9.25 -5.96 -25.97
N ASP A 31 8.45 -6.48 -25.04
CA ASP A 31 7.12 -5.94 -24.75
C ASP A 31 7.25 -4.57 -24.10
N GLU A 32 6.65 -3.55 -24.72
CA GLU A 32 6.79 -2.16 -24.31
C GLU A 32 6.20 -1.90 -22.93
N GLN A 33 5.09 -2.56 -22.58
CA GLN A 33 4.44 -2.39 -21.30
C GLN A 33 5.27 -3.00 -20.16
N ALA A 34 5.79 -4.21 -20.36
CA ALA A 34 6.71 -4.85 -19.43
C ALA A 34 8.00 -4.04 -19.26
N ALA A 35 8.58 -3.55 -20.36
CA ALA A 35 9.78 -2.72 -20.33
C ALA A 35 9.54 -1.41 -19.57
N LYS A 36 8.39 -0.76 -19.79
CA LYS A 36 8.00 0.43 -19.06
C LYS A 36 7.82 0.16 -17.56
N ALA A 37 7.14 -0.92 -17.19
CA ALA A 37 6.93 -1.27 -15.79
C ALA A 37 8.26 -1.52 -15.05
N ILE A 38 9.20 -2.24 -15.67
CA ILE A 38 10.53 -2.46 -15.11
C ILE A 38 11.31 -1.14 -14.99
N THR A 39 11.26 -0.30 -16.03
CA THR A 39 11.90 1.02 -16.01
C THR A 39 11.38 1.88 -14.87
N ASN A 40 10.06 1.90 -14.67
CA ASN A 40 9.41 2.63 -13.59
C ASN A 40 9.78 2.04 -12.22
N ALA A 41 9.78 0.71 -12.08
CA ALA A 41 10.16 0.06 -10.84
C ALA A 41 11.63 0.36 -10.45
N VAL A 42 12.55 0.40 -11.42
CA VAL A 42 13.95 0.75 -11.18
C VAL A 42 14.10 2.24 -10.87
N SER A 43 13.46 3.11 -11.66
CA SER A 43 13.54 4.57 -11.48
C SER A 43 13.01 5.02 -10.12
N ASN A 44 11.98 4.35 -9.60
CA ASN A 44 11.41 4.62 -8.28
C ASN A 44 12.08 3.83 -7.15
N GLY A 45 13.18 3.13 -7.41
CA GLY A 45 13.94 2.39 -6.40
C GLY A 45 13.24 1.16 -5.83
N ILE A 46 12.18 0.67 -6.48
CA ILE A 46 11.44 -0.53 -6.08
C ILE A 46 12.24 -1.77 -6.44
N LEU A 47 12.74 -1.83 -7.67
CA LEU A 47 13.70 -2.82 -8.12
C LEU A 47 15.09 -2.19 -8.31
N SER A 48 16.10 -3.04 -8.29
CA SER A 48 17.47 -2.66 -8.66
C SER A 48 18.03 -3.71 -9.61
N GLY A 49 18.87 -3.27 -10.55
CA GLY A 49 19.68 -4.18 -11.36
C GLY A 49 20.71 -4.91 -10.50
N TYR A 50 21.32 -5.93 -11.11
CA TYR A 50 22.42 -6.68 -10.53
C TYR A 50 23.76 -6.07 -10.94
N ASP A 51 24.83 -6.45 -10.25
CA ASP A 51 26.20 -5.95 -10.48
C ASP A 51 26.73 -6.26 -11.90
N ASP A 52 26.13 -7.23 -12.58
CA ASP A 52 26.44 -7.58 -13.97
C ASP A 52 25.72 -6.71 -15.01
N GLY A 53 24.97 -5.69 -14.55
CA GLY A 53 24.24 -4.77 -15.41
C GLY A 53 22.95 -5.34 -16.00
N LEU A 54 22.42 -6.43 -15.45
CA LEU A 54 21.14 -7.04 -15.85
C LEU A 54 20.03 -6.70 -14.85
N VAL A 55 18.76 -6.78 -15.28
CA VAL A 55 17.59 -6.63 -14.39
C VAL A 55 16.87 -7.96 -14.12
N ARG A 56 17.10 -8.96 -14.98
CA ARG A 56 16.58 -10.33 -14.96
C ARG A 56 15.06 -10.37 -14.77
N PRO A 57 14.27 -9.90 -15.75
CA PRO A 57 12.82 -9.79 -15.62
C PRO A 57 12.15 -11.16 -15.38
N ASP A 58 12.67 -12.22 -15.98
CA ASP A 58 12.11 -13.57 -15.87
C ASP A 58 12.60 -14.35 -14.64
N ALA A 59 13.50 -13.77 -13.84
CA ALA A 59 13.95 -14.42 -12.61
C ALA A 59 12.88 -14.34 -11.53
N ASN A 60 12.66 -15.45 -10.84
CA ASN A 60 11.77 -15.53 -9.68
C ASN A 60 12.35 -14.75 -8.50
N ILE A 61 11.46 -14.19 -7.68
CA ILE A 61 11.83 -13.44 -6.48
C ILE A 61 11.85 -14.38 -5.27
N THR A 62 12.93 -14.38 -4.51
CA THR A 62 12.99 -15.06 -3.20
C THR A 62 12.22 -14.29 -2.15
N ARG A 63 11.73 -14.98 -1.11
CA ARG A 63 11.03 -14.33 0.01
C ARG A 63 11.89 -13.26 0.71
N ALA A 64 13.21 -13.47 0.80
CA ALA A 64 14.15 -12.48 1.33
C ALA A 64 14.27 -11.23 0.44
N GLU A 65 14.31 -11.42 -0.88
CA GLU A 65 14.30 -10.30 -1.83
C GLU A 65 12.99 -9.54 -1.77
N MET A 66 11.84 -10.24 -1.70
CA MET A 66 10.53 -9.62 -1.57
C MET A 66 10.42 -8.76 -0.30
N ALA A 67 10.86 -9.28 0.86
CA ALA A 67 10.91 -8.49 2.10
C ALA A 67 11.76 -7.23 1.95
N SER A 68 12.91 -7.33 1.27
CA SER A 68 13.80 -6.19 1.02
C SER A 68 13.17 -5.17 0.06
N ILE A 69 12.51 -5.65 -0.99
CA ILE A 69 11.83 -4.81 -1.99
C ILE A 69 10.69 -4.02 -1.34
N ILE A 70 9.80 -4.68 -0.61
CA ILE A 70 8.62 -4.03 -0.01
C ILE A 70 9.02 -3.05 1.09
N THR A 71 9.95 -3.42 1.98
CA THR A 71 10.40 -2.51 3.03
C THR A 71 11.08 -1.28 2.47
N ARG A 72 11.87 -1.41 1.39
CA ARG A 72 12.44 -0.27 0.66
C ARG A 72 11.37 0.56 -0.04
N ALA A 73 10.42 -0.07 -0.74
CA ALA A 73 9.38 0.64 -1.49
C ALA A 73 8.52 1.54 -0.57
N PHE A 74 8.26 1.09 0.65
CA PHE A 74 7.50 1.81 1.68
C PHE A 74 8.37 2.64 2.63
N GLY A 75 9.70 2.57 2.51
CA GLY A 75 10.61 3.27 3.41
C GLY A 75 10.48 2.85 4.87
N ALA A 76 10.14 1.58 5.13
CA ALA A 76 9.96 1.04 6.46
C ALA A 76 11.28 1.06 7.25
N SER A 77 11.27 1.73 8.40
CA SER A 77 12.42 1.83 9.31
C SER A 77 12.24 1.02 10.59
N LYS A 78 11.00 0.83 11.04
CA LYS A 78 10.65 0.13 12.27
C LYS A 78 10.93 -1.36 12.17
N GLU A 79 11.64 -1.88 13.17
CA GLU A 79 11.96 -3.30 13.34
C GLU A 79 11.12 -3.90 14.46
N ALA A 80 10.76 -5.17 14.32
CA ALA A 80 10.08 -5.97 15.33
C ALA A 80 10.96 -7.15 15.75
N ASP A 81 10.74 -7.67 16.95
CA ASP A 81 11.42 -8.87 17.41
C ASP A 81 10.98 -10.07 16.57
N ILE A 82 11.95 -10.65 15.86
CA ILE A 82 11.80 -11.84 15.03
C ILE A 82 12.70 -12.99 15.50
N SER A 83 13.17 -12.95 16.76
CA SER A 83 14.04 -13.98 17.34
C SER A 83 13.43 -15.39 17.34
N ASP A 84 12.10 -15.48 17.30
CA ASP A 84 11.33 -16.71 17.16
C ASP A 84 11.53 -17.41 15.80
N PHE A 85 12.02 -16.70 14.77
CA PHE A 85 12.24 -17.22 13.42
C PHE A 85 13.66 -17.73 13.23
N SER A 86 13.88 -19.01 13.55
CA SER A 86 15.22 -19.63 13.55
C SER A 86 15.97 -19.61 12.21
N ASP A 87 15.26 -19.45 11.09
CA ASP A 87 15.86 -19.37 9.75
C ASP A 87 16.16 -17.93 9.30
N VAL A 88 16.03 -16.96 10.21
CA VAL A 88 16.40 -15.55 10.02
C VAL A 88 17.38 -15.07 11.11
N PRO A 89 18.61 -15.62 11.16
CA PRO A 89 19.58 -15.22 12.17
C PRO A 89 20.04 -13.76 11.97
N SER A 90 20.41 -13.09 13.06
CA SER A 90 20.68 -11.65 13.13
C SER A 90 21.87 -11.18 12.29
N ASP A 91 22.76 -12.08 11.90
CA ASP A 91 23.93 -11.81 11.06
C ASP A 91 23.66 -11.96 9.55
N MET A 92 22.45 -12.37 9.16
CA MET A 92 22.07 -12.48 7.76
C MET A 92 21.63 -11.15 7.17
N TRP A 93 22.01 -10.91 5.91
CA TRP A 93 21.70 -9.68 5.18
C TRP A 93 20.21 -9.35 5.11
N TYR A 94 19.34 -10.37 5.13
CA TYR A 94 17.89 -10.22 5.06
C TYR A 94 17.22 -10.06 6.43
N HIS A 95 17.96 -10.13 7.54
CA HIS A 95 17.37 -10.08 8.89
C HIS A 95 16.60 -8.79 9.14
N SER A 96 17.24 -7.63 8.91
CA SER A 96 16.60 -6.32 9.06
C SER A 96 15.38 -6.18 8.13
N ALA A 97 15.47 -6.68 6.89
CA ALA A 97 14.35 -6.65 5.95
C ALA A 97 13.15 -7.47 6.45
N PHE A 98 13.37 -8.68 6.97
CA PHE A 98 12.28 -9.47 7.56
C PHE A 98 11.73 -8.86 8.85
N SER A 99 12.58 -8.28 9.69
CA SER A 99 12.16 -7.62 10.92
C SER A 99 11.21 -6.44 10.60
N LYS A 100 11.57 -5.60 9.63
CA LYS A 100 10.72 -4.51 9.11
C LYS A 100 9.46 -5.02 8.44
N ALA A 101 9.59 -6.04 7.58
CA ALA A 101 8.45 -6.62 6.88
C ALA A 101 7.44 -7.26 7.85
N TYR A 102 7.92 -7.85 8.95
CA TYR A 102 7.08 -8.36 10.03
C TYR A 102 6.39 -7.22 10.79
N ALA A 103 7.15 -6.19 11.18
CA ALA A 103 6.60 -5.01 11.87
C ALA A 103 5.47 -4.33 11.08
N MET A 104 5.66 -4.18 9.76
CA MET A 104 4.68 -3.52 8.88
C MET A 104 3.50 -4.44 8.49
N GLY A 105 3.50 -5.70 8.94
CA GLY A 105 2.46 -6.70 8.68
C GLY A 105 2.50 -7.32 7.27
N ALA A 106 3.61 -7.14 6.54
CA ALA A 106 3.82 -7.74 5.22
C ALA A 106 4.13 -9.24 5.31
N PHE A 107 4.85 -9.68 6.34
CA PHE A 107 5.19 -11.09 6.55
C PHE A 107 4.77 -11.55 7.95
N SER A 108 4.31 -12.79 8.06
CA SER A 108 3.97 -13.42 9.35
C SER A 108 4.75 -14.70 9.65
N GLY A 109 5.51 -15.21 8.68
CA GLY A 109 6.08 -16.56 8.70
C GLY A 109 5.02 -17.67 8.54
N ASP A 110 5.48 -18.92 8.54
CA ASP A 110 4.64 -20.12 8.44
C ASP A 110 4.28 -20.72 9.82
N ASP A 111 3.49 -21.79 9.81
CA ASP A 111 3.04 -22.51 11.01
C ASP A 111 4.20 -23.12 11.83
N GLN A 112 5.40 -23.24 11.24
CA GLN A 112 6.60 -23.74 11.90
C GLN A 112 7.50 -22.59 12.41
N LYS A 113 6.99 -21.35 12.41
CA LYS A 113 7.75 -20.13 12.72
C LYS A 113 8.99 -19.98 11.84
N ARG A 114 8.82 -20.16 10.53
CA ARG A 114 9.88 -19.94 9.54
C ARG A 114 9.50 -18.86 8.56
N MET A 115 10.48 -18.06 8.13
CA MET A 115 10.30 -17.09 7.06
C MET A 115 10.62 -17.67 5.68
N ASN A 116 11.37 -18.78 5.63
CA ASN A 116 11.79 -19.47 4.41
C ASN A 116 12.50 -18.54 3.39
N PRO A 117 13.58 -17.84 3.80
CA PRO A 117 14.15 -16.71 3.06
C PRO A 117 14.64 -17.06 1.65
N LYS A 118 15.10 -18.30 1.45
CA LYS A 118 15.67 -18.77 0.17
C LYS A 118 14.63 -19.34 -0.80
N ASN A 119 13.39 -19.56 -0.34
CA ASN A 119 12.33 -20.04 -1.23
C ASN A 119 11.86 -18.90 -2.12
N ASN A 120 11.52 -19.22 -3.37
CA ASN A 120 10.81 -18.29 -4.23
C ASN A 120 9.41 -18.04 -3.68
N ILE A 121 8.95 -16.80 -3.78
CA ILE A 121 7.60 -16.43 -3.38
C ILE A 121 6.61 -16.74 -4.50
N THR A 122 5.48 -17.34 -4.15
CA THR A 122 4.41 -17.60 -5.11
C THR A 122 3.64 -16.33 -5.43
N PHE A 123 2.96 -16.31 -6.58
CA PHE A 123 2.11 -15.21 -7.02
C PHE A 123 1.05 -14.84 -5.96
N GLN A 124 0.34 -15.83 -5.41
CA GLN A 124 -0.69 -15.60 -4.40
C GLN A 124 -0.15 -15.13 -3.04
N GLU A 125 1.07 -15.54 -2.66
CA GLU A 125 1.75 -14.99 -1.47
C GLU A 125 2.14 -13.53 -1.69
N CYS A 126 2.70 -13.18 -2.86
CA CYS A 126 3.02 -11.80 -3.21
C CYS A 126 1.77 -10.91 -3.14
N PHE A 127 0.63 -11.39 -3.65
CA PHE A 127 -0.62 -10.62 -3.65
C PHE A 127 -1.20 -10.48 -2.24
N THR A 128 -0.94 -11.44 -1.36
CA THR A 128 -1.26 -11.32 0.06
C THR A 128 -0.48 -10.17 0.70
N ILE A 129 0.83 -10.10 0.45
CA ILE A 129 1.68 -9.00 0.92
C ILE A 129 1.17 -7.66 0.41
N LEU A 130 0.99 -7.53 -0.91
CA LEU A 130 0.55 -6.28 -1.54
C LEU A 130 -0.81 -5.82 -1.04
N SER A 131 -1.78 -6.74 -0.92
CA SER A 131 -3.09 -6.43 -0.39
C SER A 131 -3.02 -5.91 1.05
N GLN A 132 -2.17 -6.49 1.89
CA GLN A 132 -1.98 -6.05 3.27
C GLN A 132 -1.30 -4.68 3.36
N VAL A 133 -0.23 -4.46 2.60
CA VAL A 133 0.53 -3.20 2.72
C VAL A 133 -0.20 -2.00 2.12
N PHE A 134 -1.01 -2.21 1.08
CA PHE A 134 -1.80 -1.17 0.43
C PHE A 134 -3.28 -1.11 0.89
N ASP A 135 -3.69 -1.98 1.82
CA ASP A 135 -5.10 -2.17 2.23
C ASP A 135 -6.07 -2.33 1.04
N LEU A 136 -5.76 -3.26 0.13
CA LEU A 136 -6.52 -3.48 -1.11
C LEU A 136 -7.68 -4.46 -0.95
N LEU A 137 -8.22 -4.64 0.25
CA LEU A 137 -9.31 -5.60 0.45
C LEU A 137 -10.53 -5.23 -0.42
N PRO A 138 -11.17 -6.22 -1.08
CA PRO A 138 -12.32 -5.97 -1.93
C PRO A 138 -13.53 -5.51 -1.09
N PRO A 139 -14.57 -4.93 -1.71
CA PRO A 139 -15.82 -4.64 -1.00
C PRO A 139 -16.38 -5.92 -0.38
N TYR A 140 -16.99 -5.81 0.80
CA TYR A 140 -17.67 -6.91 1.45
C TYR A 140 -19.18 -6.78 1.20
N THR A 141 -19.84 -7.93 1.07
CA THR A 141 -21.29 -8.03 1.13
C THR A 141 -21.69 -8.27 2.58
N VAL A 142 -22.72 -7.56 3.04
CA VAL A 142 -23.40 -7.93 4.29
C VAL A 142 -24.32 -9.09 3.94
N VAL A 143 -23.94 -10.31 4.30
CA VAL A 143 -24.91 -11.40 4.35
C VAL A 143 -25.68 -11.26 5.65
N ARG A 144 -26.90 -10.72 5.57
CA ARG A 144 -27.87 -10.84 6.65
C ARG A 144 -28.48 -12.23 6.55
N ASP A 145 -28.04 -13.14 7.40
CA ASP A 145 -28.73 -14.42 7.53
C ASP A 145 -30.06 -14.22 8.28
N ASN A 146 -31.14 -14.02 7.53
CA ASN A 146 -32.50 -13.97 8.09
C ASN A 146 -33.09 -15.37 8.33
N SER A 147 -32.32 -16.46 8.11
CA SER A 147 -32.78 -17.85 8.24
C SER A 147 -32.40 -18.52 9.55
N ALA A 148 -31.64 -17.84 10.43
CA ALA A 148 -31.27 -18.35 11.75
C ALA A 148 -32.53 -18.59 12.62
N THR A 149 -33.06 -19.80 12.59
CA THR A 149 -33.99 -20.30 13.60
C THR A 149 -33.21 -20.52 14.90
N PHE A 150 -33.61 -19.80 15.95
CA PHE A 150 -33.06 -19.99 17.29
C PHE A 150 -33.30 -21.43 17.75
N SER A 151 -32.24 -22.23 17.85
CA SER A 151 -32.26 -23.50 18.58
C SER A 151 -31.37 -23.34 19.81
N GLU A 152 -31.83 -23.80 20.98
CA GLU A 152 -31.20 -23.56 22.29
C GLU A 152 -29.77 -24.13 22.44
N ASN A 153 -29.20 -24.81 21.43
CA ASN A 153 -27.91 -25.52 21.53
C ASN A 153 -26.94 -25.33 20.34
N THR A 154 -27.13 -24.33 19.49
CA THR A 154 -26.14 -24.01 18.44
C THR A 154 -25.06 -23.07 18.96
N VAL A 155 -23.79 -23.45 18.76
CA VAL A 155 -22.64 -22.55 18.85
C VAL A 155 -22.93 -21.30 18.03
N PHE A 156 -22.82 -20.12 18.64
CA PHE A 156 -23.11 -18.84 18.00
C PHE A 156 -22.07 -18.57 16.89
N THR A 157 -22.37 -18.92 15.64
CA THR A 157 -21.72 -18.28 14.49
C THR A 157 -22.35 -16.90 14.34
N PRO A 158 -21.60 -15.79 14.45
CA PRO A 158 -22.17 -14.46 14.36
C PRO A 158 -22.95 -14.30 13.04
N ALA A 159 -24.22 -13.92 13.12
CA ALA A 159 -25.14 -13.74 12.00
C ALA A 159 -24.78 -12.58 11.03
N ASN A 160 -23.53 -12.12 11.05
CA ASN A 160 -23.00 -11.04 10.24
C ASN A 160 -21.55 -11.37 9.79
N SER A 161 -21.35 -12.49 9.11
CA SER A 161 -20.05 -12.72 8.45
C SER A 161 -19.90 -11.72 7.30
N ARG A 162 -18.88 -10.86 7.38
CA ARG A 162 -18.49 -10.02 6.25
C ARG A 162 -17.90 -10.95 5.19
N LEU A 163 -18.66 -11.23 4.13
CA LEU A 163 -18.15 -11.99 3.00
C LEU A 163 -17.57 -11.01 1.98
N TYR A 164 -16.26 -11.02 1.84
CA TYR A 164 -15.56 -10.30 0.78
C TYR A 164 -16.03 -10.78 -0.59
N ASP A 165 -16.35 -9.85 -1.49
CA ASP A 165 -16.69 -10.18 -2.87
C ASP A 165 -15.40 -10.54 -3.63
N VAL A 166 -15.25 -11.83 -3.91
CA VAL A 166 -14.12 -12.38 -4.67
C VAL A 166 -14.50 -12.73 -6.11
N SER A 167 -15.68 -12.31 -6.58
CA SER A 167 -16.21 -12.67 -7.90
C SER A 167 -15.36 -12.16 -9.07
N CYS A 168 -14.52 -11.14 -8.85
CA CYS A 168 -13.53 -10.67 -9.81
C CYS A 168 -12.57 -11.78 -10.26
N LEU A 169 -12.35 -12.82 -9.43
CA LEU A 169 -11.52 -13.97 -9.77
C LEU A 169 -12.12 -14.82 -10.90
N ASN A 170 -13.44 -14.75 -11.13
CA ASN A 170 -14.11 -15.50 -12.20
C ASN A 170 -13.73 -15.01 -13.61
N LYS A 171 -13.06 -13.85 -13.72
CA LYS A 171 -12.49 -13.36 -14.99
C LYS A 171 -11.37 -14.28 -15.48
N TYR A 172 -10.67 -14.96 -14.57
CA TYR A 172 -9.48 -15.75 -14.87
C TYR A 172 -9.84 -17.22 -15.04
N ALA A 173 -9.28 -17.86 -16.08
CA ALA A 173 -9.59 -19.26 -16.38
C ALA A 173 -9.19 -20.20 -15.22
N ASP A 174 -8.14 -19.86 -14.49
CA ASP A 174 -7.62 -20.58 -13.33
C ASP A 174 -7.93 -19.89 -11.99
N GLY A 175 -8.84 -18.90 -11.96
CA GLY A 175 -9.17 -18.13 -10.76
C GLY A 175 -9.68 -18.97 -9.58
N SER A 176 -10.26 -20.15 -9.87
CA SER A 176 -10.67 -21.13 -8.86
C SER A 176 -9.49 -21.87 -8.19
N SER A 177 -8.29 -21.81 -8.79
CA SER A 177 -7.06 -22.42 -8.27
C SER A 177 -6.37 -21.58 -7.19
N VAL A 178 -6.84 -20.35 -6.94
CA VAL A 178 -6.35 -19.51 -5.84
C VAL A 178 -6.69 -20.20 -4.51
N ALA A 179 -5.69 -20.37 -3.64
CA ALA A 179 -5.88 -21.02 -2.36
C ALA A 179 -6.87 -20.23 -1.48
N ASP A 180 -7.70 -20.92 -0.69
CA ASP A 180 -8.76 -20.30 0.12
C ASP A 180 -8.26 -19.18 1.03
N TRP A 181 -7.09 -19.36 1.64
CA TRP A 181 -6.45 -18.36 2.50
C TRP A 181 -6.00 -17.10 1.74
N ALA A 182 -5.75 -17.21 0.43
CA ALA A 182 -5.26 -16.14 -0.42
C ALA A 182 -6.38 -15.41 -1.19
N LYS A 183 -7.56 -16.03 -1.33
CA LYS A 183 -8.65 -15.56 -2.20
C LYS A 183 -8.99 -14.09 -2.01
N VAL A 184 -9.19 -13.66 -0.76
CA VAL A 184 -9.57 -12.28 -0.46
C VAL A 184 -8.48 -11.29 -0.87
N PHE A 185 -7.22 -11.63 -0.64
CA PHE A 185 -6.10 -10.75 -0.94
C PHE A 185 -5.81 -10.68 -2.43
N VAL A 186 -5.82 -11.84 -3.11
CA VAL A 186 -5.67 -11.90 -4.57
C VAL A 186 -6.81 -11.15 -5.25
N ALA A 187 -8.06 -11.40 -4.82
CA ALA A 187 -9.23 -10.65 -5.29
C ALA A 187 -9.08 -9.15 -5.06
N GLY A 188 -8.52 -8.75 -3.91
CA GLY A 188 -8.25 -7.37 -3.58
C GLY A 188 -7.31 -6.68 -4.56
N VAL A 189 -6.16 -7.29 -4.85
CA VAL A 189 -5.18 -6.72 -5.79
C VAL A 189 -5.79 -6.62 -7.20
N VAL A 190 -6.47 -7.67 -7.70
CA VAL A 190 -7.04 -7.65 -9.05
C VAL A 190 -8.22 -6.67 -9.17
N ALA A 191 -9.09 -6.57 -8.15
CA ALA A 191 -10.22 -5.64 -8.15
C ALA A 191 -9.77 -4.17 -8.13
N ASN A 192 -8.59 -3.90 -7.59
CA ASN A 192 -7.94 -2.58 -7.61
C ASN A 192 -7.05 -2.39 -8.86
N GLY A 193 -7.18 -3.25 -9.87
CA GLY A 193 -6.48 -3.10 -11.15
C GLY A 193 -4.99 -3.44 -11.11
N GLY A 194 -4.50 -4.07 -10.04
CA GLY A 194 -3.08 -4.43 -9.91
C GLY A 194 -2.63 -5.48 -10.93
N TRP A 195 -3.54 -6.31 -11.44
CA TRP A 195 -3.21 -7.36 -12.40
C TRP A 195 -4.42 -7.72 -13.27
N ASP A 196 -4.17 -8.01 -14.54
CA ASP A 196 -5.21 -8.31 -15.54
C ASP A 196 -5.11 -9.72 -16.16
N GLY A 197 -4.14 -10.53 -15.71
CA GLY A 197 -3.88 -11.87 -16.23
C GLY A 197 -2.65 -11.92 -17.12
N ASP A 198 -2.13 -13.12 -17.35
CA ASP A 198 -1.14 -13.35 -18.41
C ASP A 198 -1.79 -13.30 -19.80
N GLU A 199 -1.00 -13.54 -20.86
CA GLU A 199 -1.48 -13.58 -22.25
C GLU A 199 -2.58 -14.63 -22.51
N ASN A 200 -2.70 -15.63 -21.64
CA ASN A 200 -3.71 -16.69 -21.70
C ASN A 200 -4.92 -16.42 -20.79
N GLY A 201 -4.94 -15.28 -20.09
CA GLY A 201 -6.00 -14.90 -19.13
C GLY A 201 -5.93 -15.65 -17.80
N ASN A 202 -4.75 -16.13 -17.40
CA ASN A 202 -4.51 -16.83 -16.14
C ASN A 202 -3.87 -15.94 -15.06
N LEU A 203 -4.04 -16.33 -13.80
CA LEU A 203 -3.32 -15.79 -12.64
C LEU A 203 -2.04 -16.59 -12.33
N SER A 204 -2.06 -17.90 -12.58
CA SER A 204 -1.04 -18.86 -12.16
C SER A 204 -0.69 -18.76 -10.66
N PRO A 205 -1.69 -18.86 -9.76
CA PRO A 205 -1.54 -18.41 -8.37
C PRO A 205 -0.50 -19.18 -7.54
N ALA A 206 -0.24 -20.44 -7.87
CA ALA A 206 0.74 -21.29 -7.20
C ALA A 206 2.15 -21.20 -7.81
N ASP A 207 2.29 -20.61 -8.99
CA ASP A 207 3.59 -20.42 -9.62
C ASP A 207 4.37 -19.29 -8.92
N TYR A 208 5.68 -19.28 -9.13
CA TYR A 208 6.54 -18.23 -8.60
C TYR A 208 6.39 -16.94 -9.40
N ILE A 209 6.33 -15.81 -8.70
CA ILE A 209 6.26 -14.50 -9.36
C ILE A 209 7.66 -14.10 -9.87
N SER A 210 7.72 -13.64 -11.12
CA SER A 210 8.94 -13.07 -11.69
C SER A 210 9.11 -11.59 -11.31
N ARG A 211 10.33 -11.08 -11.46
CA ARG A 211 10.65 -9.66 -11.26
C ARG A 211 9.87 -8.74 -12.20
N GLY A 212 9.69 -9.15 -13.46
CA GLY A 212 8.89 -8.42 -14.44
C GLY A 212 7.41 -8.37 -14.06
N GLN A 213 6.84 -9.50 -13.65
CA GLN A 213 5.45 -9.56 -13.18
C GLN A 213 5.23 -8.67 -11.95
N PHE A 214 6.12 -8.74 -10.96
CA PHE A 214 6.06 -7.87 -9.79
C PHE A 214 6.15 -6.38 -10.17
N ALA A 215 7.07 -6.02 -11.08
CA ALA A 215 7.19 -4.65 -11.56
C ALA A 215 5.90 -4.16 -12.22
N GLN A 216 5.25 -5.00 -13.03
CA GLN A 216 3.97 -4.68 -13.66
C GLN A 216 2.86 -4.48 -12.62
N VAL A 217 2.78 -5.34 -11.60
CA VAL A 217 1.79 -5.18 -10.53
C VAL A 217 1.99 -3.86 -9.79
N MET A 218 3.24 -3.55 -9.41
CA MET A 218 3.54 -2.29 -8.73
C MET A 218 3.26 -1.07 -9.59
N ASP A 219 3.63 -1.10 -10.89
CA ASP A 219 3.32 -0.02 -11.83
C ASP A 219 1.81 0.18 -11.98
N ASN A 220 1.03 -0.91 -11.98
CA ASN A 220 -0.43 -0.82 -12.06
C ASN A 220 -1.06 -0.23 -10.79
N ILE A 221 -0.58 -0.63 -9.61
CA ILE A 221 -1.12 -0.15 -8.33
C ILE A 221 -0.75 1.31 -8.06
N VAL A 222 0.50 1.73 -8.32
CA VAL A 222 1.00 3.07 -8.01
C VAL A 222 1.64 3.69 -9.25
N LYS A 223 1.03 4.77 -9.74
CA LYS A 223 1.50 5.49 -10.93
C LYS A 223 2.46 6.63 -10.61
N ASN A 224 2.32 7.23 -9.42
CA ASN A 224 3.02 8.44 -9.05
C ASN A 224 3.72 8.27 -7.70
N TYR A 225 4.95 8.78 -7.59
CA TYR A 225 5.74 8.77 -6.36
C TYR A 225 6.18 10.19 -6.01
N ILE A 226 5.95 10.59 -4.76
CA ILE A 226 6.40 11.88 -4.22
C ILE A 226 7.55 11.64 -3.25
N ASP A 227 8.75 11.88 -3.77
CA ASP A 227 10.03 11.72 -3.05
C ASP A 227 10.72 13.06 -2.76
N THR A 228 10.08 14.18 -3.13
CA THR A 228 10.62 15.53 -2.93
C THR A 228 9.66 16.34 -2.06
N PRO A 229 10.16 17.00 -0.99
CA PRO A 229 9.40 17.97 -0.23
C PRO A 229 8.78 19.06 -1.10
N GLY A 230 7.61 19.56 -0.71
CA GLY A 230 7.00 20.70 -1.38
C GLY A 230 5.49 20.76 -1.29
N THR A 231 4.93 21.85 -1.84
CA THR A 231 3.48 22.03 -1.99
C THR A 231 3.01 21.54 -3.35
N TYR A 232 2.03 20.65 -3.34
CA TYR A 232 1.38 20.08 -4.50
C TYR A 232 -0.08 20.53 -4.54
N THR A 233 -0.49 21.15 -5.65
CA THR A 233 -1.88 21.60 -5.88
C THR A 233 -2.62 20.73 -6.89
N GLU A 234 -1.90 19.84 -7.55
CA GLU A 234 -2.43 18.84 -8.48
C GLU A 234 -1.59 17.57 -8.38
N LEU A 235 -2.19 16.44 -8.71
CA LEU A 235 -1.50 15.15 -8.85
C LEU A 235 -1.79 14.61 -10.25
N PRO A 236 -0.82 13.94 -10.90
CA PRO A 236 -1.09 13.23 -12.15
C PRO A 236 -2.13 12.12 -11.95
N GLU A 237 -2.71 11.65 -13.07
CA GLU A 237 -3.67 10.55 -13.05
C GLU A 237 -3.06 9.27 -12.44
N GLY A 238 -3.88 8.54 -11.68
CA GLY A 238 -3.50 7.29 -11.03
C GLY A 238 -3.07 7.46 -9.58
N ASN A 239 -2.97 6.34 -8.88
CA ASN A 239 -2.69 6.37 -7.46
C ASN A 239 -1.29 6.94 -7.17
N THR A 240 -1.19 7.69 -6.08
CA THR A 240 0.04 8.40 -5.68
C THR A 240 0.55 7.89 -4.34
N MET A 241 1.84 7.59 -4.26
CA MET A 241 2.52 7.20 -3.04
C MET A 241 3.48 8.30 -2.57
N ILE A 242 3.31 8.74 -1.33
CA ILE A 242 4.12 9.77 -0.69
C ILE A 242 5.15 9.09 0.20
N ARG A 243 6.44 9.39 -0.04
CA ARG A 243 7.58 8.71 0.59
C ARG A 243 8.59 9.64 1.24
N CYS A 244 8.24 10.92 1.42
CA CYS A 244 9.09 11.88 2.10
C CYS A 244 8.28 12.84 2.99
N ASN A 245 8.98 13.44 3.95
CA ASN A 245 8.47 14.49 4.81
C ASN A 245 8.32 15.83 4.06
N ASP A 246 7.73 16.81 4.75
CA ASP A 246 7.56 18.19 4.29
C ASP A 246 6.75 18.30 2.99
N VAL A 247 5.76 17.41 2.82
CA VAL A 247 4.80 17.44 1.71
C VAL A 247 3.53 18.16 2.13
N ILE A 248 3.04 19.08 1.30
CA ILE A 248 1.76 19.75 1.51
C ILE A 248 0.88 19.52 0.30
N LEU A 249 -0.20 18.76 0.45
CA LEU A 249 -1.27 18.69 -0.55
C LEU A 249 -2.25 19.83 -0.28
N ASN A 250 -2.51 20.69 -1.26
CA ASN A 250 -3.36 21.86 -1.07
C ASN A 250 -4.35 22.05 -2.22
N GLY A 251 -5.63 21.78 -1.97
CA GLY A 251 -6.69 21.89 -2.97
C GLY A 251 -6.63 20.83 -4.07
N VAL A 252 -5.91 19.73 -3.83
CA VAL A 252 -5.78 18.63 -4.79
C VAL A 252 -7.13 17.94 -4.98
N SER A 253 -7.49 17.59 -6.21
CA SER A 253 -8.68 16.79 -6.53
C SER A 253 -8.31 15.65 -7.46
N THR A 254 -8.54 14.42 -7.02
CA THR A 254 -8.29 13.18 -7.75
C THR A 254 -9.37 12.14 -7.46
N GLU A 255 -9.62 11.25 -8.42
CA GLU A 255 -10.48 10.07 -8.25
C GLU A 255 -9.65 8.83 -7.85
N SER A 256 -8.34 9.00 -7.64
CA SER A 256 -7.40 7.92 -7.31
C SER A 256 -7.09 7.85 -5.82
N ASP A 257 -6.39 6.79 -5.43
CA ASP A 257 -5.92 6.60 -4.06
C ASP A 257 -4.62 7.36 -3.78
N ILE A 258 -4.46 7.77 -2.52
CA ILE A 258 -3.24 8.37 -1.99
C ILE A 258 -2.72 7.46 -0.87
N PHE A 259 -1.48 7.00 -1.02
CA PHE A 259 -0.77 6.19 -0.03
C PHE A 259 0.28 7.04 0.68
N ILE A 260 0.24 7.08 1.99
CA ILE A 260 1.26 7.71 2.84
C ILE A 260 2.10 6.59 3.44
N SER A 261 3.33 6.45 2.96
CA SER A 261 4.21 5.33 3.30
C SER A 261 4.84 5.46 4.69
N ASP A 262 5.50 4.40 5.14
CA ASP A 262 6.12 4.29 6.47
C ASP A 262 7.30 5.26 6.67
N SER A 263 7.85 5.87 5.61
CA SER A 263 8.92 6.88 5.72
C SER A 263 8.44 8.29 6.08
N VAL A 264 7.13 8.55 6.03
CA VAL A 264 6.60 9.87 6.41
C VAL A 264 6.44 9.89 7.93
N GLU A 265 7.16 10.77 8.60
CA GLU A 265 7.16 10.93 10.05
C GLU A 265 5.94 11.71 10.54
N GLN A 266 5.71 11.75 11.85
CA GLN A 266 4.66 12.57 12.45
C GLN A 266 4.79 14.03 12.01
N GLY A 267 3.70 14.62 11.49
CA GLY A 267 3.72 15.99 10.97
C GLY A 267 4.49 16.17 9.65
N GLY A 268 5.01 15.09 9.05
CA GLY A 268 5.71 15.11 7.77
C GLY A 268 4.82 15.42 6.57
N ILE A 269 3.50 15.51 6.75
CA ILE A 269 2.56 15.84 5.69
C ILE A 269 1.43 16.76 6.18
N GLY A 270 1.11 17.77 5.37
CA GLY A 270 -0.11 18.56 5.50
C GLY A 270 -1.08 18.27 4.36
N ILE A 271 -2.36 18.03 4.66
CA ILE A 271 -3.38 17.77 3.63
C ILE A 271 -4.57 18.73 3.82
N ASN A 272 -4.69 19.66 2.89
CA ASN A 272 -5.69 20.73 2.93
C ASN A 272 -6.60 20.65 1.72
N ASP A 273 -7.91 20.61 1.96
CA ASP A 273 -8.98 20.66 0.96
C ASP A 273 -8.83 19.61 -0.16
N ILE A 274 -8.55 18.36 0.23
CA ILE A 274 -8.37 17.23 -0.69
C ILE A 274 -9.71 16.70 -1.22
N THR A 275 -9.75 16.26 -2.48
CA THR A 275 -10.70 15.25 -2.97
C THR A 275 -9.92 14.02 -3.45
N ALA A 276 -10.22 12.84 -2.89
CA ALA A 276 -9.53 11.58 -3.23
C ALA A 276 -10.49 10.38 -3.10
N ASN A 277 -10.18 9.24 -3.74
CA ASN A 277 -10.94 8.02 -3.49
C ASN A 277 -10.64 7.48 -2.08
N ARG A 278 -9.42 6.98 -1.85
CA ARG A 278 -8.95 6.56 -0.52
C ARG A 278 -7.69 7.29 -0.12
N ILE A 279 -7.53 7.51 1.18
CA ILE A 279 -6.26 7.88 1.79
C ILE A 279 -5.84 6.73 2.70
N VAL A 280 -4.73 6.09 2.38
CA VAL A 280 -4.17 4.97 3.14
C VAL A 280 -2.93 5.46 3.86
N VAL A 281 -2.97 5.40 5.18
CA VAL A 281 -1.95 5.97 6.07
C VAL A 281 -1.20 4.84 6.77
N ARG A 282 0.12 4.79 6.56
CA ARG A 282 1.04 3.88 7.25
C ARG A 282 2.02 4.64 8.15
N GLY A 283 2.63 5.70 7.62
CA GLY A 283 3.45 6.64 8.40
C GLY A 283 2.62 7.67 9.18
N CYS A 284 3.26 8.75 9.61
CA CYS A 284 2.69 9.87 10.37
C CYS A 284 2.26 9.53 11.80
N ALA A 285 2.77 8.44 12.36
CA ALA A 285 2.51 8.00 13.72
C ALA A 285 3.65 8.39 14.67
N THR A 286 3.33 8.66 15.93
CA THR A 286 4.27 8.57 17.05
C THR A 286 4.03 7.28 17.83
N GLU A 287 5.09 6.69 18.37
CA GLU A 287 4.94 5.57 19.30
C GLU A 287 4.31 6.08 20.61
N THR A 288 3.27 5.39 21.08
CA THR A 288 2.80 5.51 22.46
C THR A 288 3.16 4.23 23.18
N ASP A 289 3.84 4.33 24.33
CA ASP A 289 4.08 3.18 25.20
C ASP A 289 2.74 2.57 25.61
N GLU A 290 2.56 1.27 25.35
CA GLU A 290 1.28 0.56 25.46
C GLU A 290 0.65 0.56 26.89
N GLU A 291 1.36 1.04 27.91
CA GLU A 291 0.95 0.97 29.32
C GLU A 291 0.52 2.30 29.95
N GLU A 292 0.82 3.47 29.37
CA GLU A 292 0.39 4.75 29.91
C GLU A 292 -0.77 5.33 29.10
N ASN A 293 -2.00 5.00 29.52
CA ASN A 293 -3.20 5.85 29.50
C ASN A 293 -3.33 6.74 28.25
N PRO A 294 -4.20 6.48 27.24
CA PRO A 294 -4.19 7.18 25.95
C PRO A 294 -4.26 8.70 26.13
N VAL A 295 -3.09 9.34 26.18
CA VAL A 295 -2.94 10.74 26.59
C VAL A 295 -3.44 11.58 25.43
N ASN A 296 -4.45 12.40 25.72
CA ASN A 296 -4.71 13.64 25.01
C ASN A 296 -3.37 14.35 24.76
N ASP A 297 -2.82 14.33 23.53
CA ASP A 297 -2.19 15.47 22.87
C ASP A 297 -1.43 15.05 21.60
N ASN A 298 -1.73 15.78 20.51
CA ASN A 298 -1.04 15.89 19.22
C ASN A 298 -1.13 14.74 18.20
N PHE A 299 -2.20 14.87 17.40
CA PHE A 299 -2.48 14.25 16.11
C PHE A 299 -1.32 14.33 15.10
N GLY A 300 -1.03 13.21 14.42
CA GLY A 300 0.08 13.13 13.46
C GLY A 300 -0.24 13.54 12.02
N ILE A 301 -1.52 13.64 11.67
CA ILE A 301 -2.00 14.17 10.38
C ILE A 301 -3.20 15.09 10.64
N VAL A 302 -3.16 16.28 10.05
CA VAL A 302 -4.32 17.18 9.92
C VAL A 302 -4.83 17.10 8.49
N LEU A 303 -6.11 16.81 8.33
CA LEU A 303 -6.73 16.50 7.04
C LEU A 303 -8.09 17.20 6.89
N SER A 304 -8.24 18.03 5.86
CA SER A 304 -9.55 18.59 5.45
C SER A 304 -9.89 18.20 4.01
N GLY A 305 -11.18 17.97 3.72
CA GLY A 305 -11.64 17.63 2.36
C GLY A 305 -12.80 16.65 2.28
N LYS A 306 -12.93 16.02 1.10
CA LYS A 306 -13.90 14.98 0.77
C LYS A 306 -13.16 13.72 0.30
N PHE A 307 -13.52 12.58 0.84
CA PHE A 307 -12.98 11.31 0.34
C PHE A 307 -13.91 10.15 0.68
N ASN A 308 -13.81 9.07 -0.08
CA ASN A 308 -14.66 7.89 0.13
C ASN A 308 -14.25 7.12 1.39
N ALA A 309 -12.94 7.07 1.68
CA ALA A 309 -12.41 6.40 2.87
C ALA A 309 -11.03 6.93 3.31
N ILE A 310 -10.80 6.93 4.64
CA ILE A 310 -9.46 6.92 5.24
C ILE A 310 -9.21 5.55 5.86
N ARG A 311 -8.00 5.03 5.70
CA ARG A 311 -7.55 3.73 6.21
C ARG A 311 -6.21 3.90 6.91
N ILE A 312 -6.12 3.38 8.13
CA ILE A 312 -4.92 3.46 8.97
C ILE A 312 -4.44 2.04 9.21
N ILE A 313 -3.24 1.70 8.76
CA ILE A 313 -2.70 0.33 8.84
C ILE A 313 -1.74 0.21 10.05
N ARG A 314 -2.27 -0.21 11.22
CA ARG A 314 -1.62 -0.70 12.49
C ARG A 314 -0.35 0.01 13.05
N PRO A 315 -0.21 0.11 14.39
CA PRO A 315 -1.04 0.82 15.38
C PRO A 315 -0.44 2.21 15.73
N TYR A 316 -1.16 2.99 16.56
CA TYR A 316 -0.78 4.32 17.10
C TYR A 316 -0.92 5.54 16.18
N ILE A 317 -1.86 5.53 15.24
CA ILE A 317 -2.21 6.76 14.51
C ILE A 317 -3.57 7.26 14.98
N SER A 318 -3.56 8.41 15.67
CA SER A 318 -4.74 9.26 15.82
C SER A 318 -4.76 10.28 14.67
N ALA A 319 -5.78 10.22 13.83
CA ALA A 319 -6.03 11.23 12.80
C ALA A 319 -7.07 12.24 13.31
N ASP A 320 -6.78 13.55 13.23
CA ASP A 320 -7.80 14.57 13.40
C ASP A 320 -8.53 14.73 12.07
N VAL A 321 -9.79 14.34 12.06
CA VAL A 321 -10.68 14.38 10.90
C VAL A 321 -11.84 15.35 11.09
N SER A 322 -11.77 16.22 12.09
CA SER A 322 -12.83 17.18 12.47
C SER A 322 -13.28 18.11 11.33
N GLY A 323 -12.42 18.33 10.32
CA GLY A 323 -12.71 19.15 9.14
C GLY A 323 -13.28 18.42 7.92
N ALA A 324 -13.52 17.11 8.00
CA ALA A 324 -13.73 16.30 6.81
C ALA A 324 -15.16 15.73 6.68
N LYS A 325 -15.62 15.59 5.44
CA LYS A 325 -16.98 15.10 5.11
C LYS A 325 -16.88 13.69 4.54
N TYR A 326 -17.44 12.70 5.25
CA TYR A 326 -17.32 11.27 4.92
C TYR A 326 -18.64 10.59 4.57
N SER A 327 -18.54 9.53 3.77
CA SER A 327 -19.64 8.60 3.51
C SER A 327 -19.57 7.32 4.38
N THR A 328 -18.38 6.80 4.73
CA THR A 328 -18.24 5.60 5.60
C THR A 328 -16.90 5.53 6.36
N LEU A 329 -16.93 5.37 7.69
CA LEU A 329 -15.77 4.99 8.50
C LEU A 329 -15.67 3.45 8.57
N TYR A 330 -14.52 2.89 8.22
CA TYR A 330 -14.29 1.44 8.31
C TYR A 330 -13.12 1.18 9.27
N SER A 331 -13.47 0.87 10.52
CA SER A 331 -12.54 0.45 11.58
C SER A 331 -12.50 -1.07 11.59
N ALA A 332 -11.38 -1.67 11.18
CA ALA A 332 -11.03 -3.02 11.59
C ALA A 332 -10.42 -2.92 13.00
N GLU A 333 -10.91 -3.75 13.90
CA GLU A 333 -10.72 -3.69 15.35
C GLU A 333 -9.26 -3.45 15.79
N LYS A 334 -9.09 -2.50 16.73
CA LYS A 334 -7.84 -2.03 17.42
C LYS A 334 -7.17 -0.73 16.98
N THR A 335 -7.92 0.27 16.54
CA THR A 335 -7.43 1.67 16.53
C THR A 335 -8.46 2.59 17.18
N SER A 336 -8.11 3.14 18.34
CA SER A 336 -8.87 4.21 18.99
C SER A 336 -8.81 5.47 18.13
N VAL A 337 -9.81 5.67 17.27
CA VAL A 337 -10.07 6.95 16.61
C VAL A 337 -10.81 7.83 17.61
N ASN A 338 -10.06 8.61 18.39
CA ASN A 338 -10.63 9.56 19.33
C ASN A 338 -11.01 10.83 18.56
N LEU A 339 -12.28 10.93 18.17
CA LEU A 339 -12.88 12.15 17.65
C LEU A 339 -13.26 13.05 18.84
N GLY A 340 -12.35 13.92 19.28
CA GLY A 340 -12.78 15.11 20.03
C GLY A 340 -13.65 15.97 19.09
N ILE A 341 -14.71 16.66 19.48
CA ILE A 341 -15.21 17.10 20.79
C ILE A 341 -16.73 17.28 20.60
N PHE A 342 -17.56 16.83 21.54
CA PHE A 342 -18.81 17.54 21.81
C PHE A 342 -18.73 18.04 23.25
N GLU A 343 -18.46 19.35 23.40
CA GLU A 343 -18.69 20.04 24.65
C GLU A 343 -20.20 20.26 24.83
N GLN A 344 -20.64 19.88 26.04
CA GLN A 344 -21.93 20.05 26.73
C GLN A 344 -23.12 19.19 26.31
#